data_AF-A0A072UF26-F1
#
_entry.id   AF-A0A072UF26-F1
#
_cell.length_a   1.000
_cell.length_b   1.000
_cell.length_c   1.000
_cell.angle_alpha   90.00
_cell.angle_beta   90.00
_cell.angle_gamma   90.00
#
_symmetry.space_group_name_H-M   'P 1'
#
loop_
_entity.id
_entity.type
_entity.pdbx_description
1 polymer ?
#
loop_
_entity_poly.entity_id
_entity_poly.type
_entity_poly.pdbx_seq_one_letter_code
_entity_poly.pdbx_strand_id
1 'polypeptide(L)'
;MMSSVKQNQQQSSFHTLFSLRGSLLTLAILTLLSFTYLSLKYSTPSSQGPESVNVKVVDAGKNEEEDDGGDEFGDVYHSPRVFKLNFAEMEKKFKVYIYPDGDSKTFYQTPRKLTGKYASEGYFFQNIRESRFRTLDPDEAHLFFIPISCHKMRGKGTSYENMTIIVQNYVESLISKYPYWNRTLGADHFFVTCHDVGVRATEGLPLLVKNSIRAVCSPSYDVGFIPHKDVALPQVLQPFALPAGGNDVENRTSLGFWAGHRNSKIRVILARVWENDTELDISNNRISRATGHLVYQKRFYSTKFCICPGGSQVNSARIADSIHYGCIPV
;
A
#
# COMPACT_ATOMS: atom_id res chain seq x y z
N MET A 1 -41.95 63.43 64.09
CA MET A 1 -40.49 63.40 63.97
C MET A 1 -40.01 62.02 64.38
N MET A 2 -39.39 61.30 63.45
CA MET A 2 -38.80 59.98 63.66
C MET A 2 -37.48 60.09 64.42
N SER A 3 -37.27 59.24 65.43
CA SER A 3 -35.96 58.69 65.79
C SER A 3 -36.11 57.50 66.75
N SER A 4 -35.35 56.43 66.45
CA SER A 4 -34.74 55.45 67.37
C SER A 4 -35.62 54.49 68.19
N VAL A 5 -35.24 53.25 68.52
CA VAL A 5 -34.09 52.35 68.22
C VAL A 5 -34.45 50.96 68.78
N LYS A 6 -33.99 49.90 68.10
CA LYS A 6 -33.65 48.50 68.52
C LYS A 6 -34.45 47.76 69.61
N GLN A 7 -34.83 46.51 69.32
CA GLN A 7 -34.03 45.31 69.67
C GLN A 7 -34.59 43.99 69.07
N ASN A 8 -33.69 43.25 68.40
CA ASN A 8 -33.46 41.79 68.37
C ASN A 8 -34.61 40.78 68.50
N GLN A 9 -34.78 39.92 67.47
CA GLN A 9 -34.64 38.46 67.60
C GLN A 9 -34.47 37.76 66.23
N GLN A 10 -33.89 36.57 66.29
CA GLN A 10 -33.10 35.83 65.30
C GLN A 10 -33.88 34.60 64.78
N GLN A 11 -33.89 34.30 63.46
CA GLN A 11 -33.63 32.95 62.88
C GLN A 11 -33.96 32.80 61.37
N SER A 12 -32.95 32.28 60.64
CA SER A 12 -32.91 31.24 59.56
C SER A 12 -34.14 31.02 58.67
N SER A 13 -34.08 30.67 57.37
CA SER A 13 -33.09 30.15 56.40
C SER A 13 -33.91 29.99 55.10
N PHE A 14 -33.42 30.25 53.89
CA PHE A 14 -32.64 29.33 53.07
C PHE A 14 -32.24 30.06 51.76
N HIS A 15 -30.95 30.16 51.49
CA HIS A 15 -30.42 30.55 50.18
C HIS A 15 -29.94 29.30 49.42
N THR A 16 -30.43 29.16 48.19
CA THR A 16 -29.75 28.74 46.95
C THR A 16 -28.46 27.90 47.04
N LEU A 17 -28.47 26.72 46.40
CA LEU A 17 -27.27 26.00 45.97
C LEU A 17 -27.45 25.40 44.57
N PHE A 18 -27.07 26.12 43.53
CA PHE A 18 -26.60 25.54 42.26
C PHE A 18 -25.25 26.18 41.92
N SER A 19 -24.18 25.54 42.38
CA SER A 19 -22.80 25.93 42.06
C SER A 19 -22.36 25.24 40.78
N LEU A 20 -21.66 25.96 39.90
CA LEU A 20 -21.05 25.49 38.66
C LEU A 20 -20.21 24.21 38.86
N ARG A 21 -19.60 24.05 40.05
CA ARG A 21 -18.88 22.83 40.44
C ARG A 21 -19.78 21.60 40.56
N GLY A 22 -21.01 21.75 41.04
CA GLY A 22 -21.99 20.65 41.11
C GLY A 22 -22.48 20.22 39.72
N SER A 23 -22.60 21.16 38.79
CA SER A 23 -22.95 20.88 37.39
C SER A 23 -21.82 20.11 36.67
N LEU A 24 -20.56 20.46 36.91
CA LEU A 24 -19.41 19.71 36.36
C LEU A 24 -19.28 18.32 36.99
N LEU A 25 -19.54 18.18 38.29
CA LEU A 25 -19.50 16.89 38.97
C LEU A 25 -20.59 15.95 38.46
N THR A 26 -21.81 16.47 38.25
CA THR A 26 -22.93 15.68 37.71
C THR A 26 -22.69 15.26 36.26
N LEU A 27 -22.12 16.14 35.43
CA LEU A 27 -21.72 15.78 34.06
C LEU A 27 -20.63 14.69 34.06
N ALA A 28 -19.62 14.78 34.93
CA ALA A 28 -18.57 13.78 35.05
C ALA A 28 -19.09 12.42 35.56
N ILE A 29 -20.06 12.43 36.47
CA ILE A 29 -20.72 11.19 36.94
C ILE A 29 -21.55 10.57 35.80
N LEU A 30 -22.30 11.37 35.04
CA LEU A 30 -23.08 10.90 33.91
C LEU A 30 -22.21 10.31 32.79
N THR A 31 -21.08 10.92 32.47
CA THR A 31 -20.15 10.38 31.47
C THR A 31 -19.51 9.08 31.95
N LEU A 32 -19.12 8.99 33.23
CA LEU A 32 -18.56 7.77 33.81
C LEU A 32 -19.58 6.62 33.81
N LEU A 33 -20.83 6.89 34.20
CA LEU A 33 -21.92 5.91 34.17
C LEU A 33 -22.26 5.46 32.73
N SER A 34 -22.19 6.37 31.77
CA SER A 34 -22.42 6.04 30.35
C SER A 34 -21.30 5.13 29.81
N PHE A 35 -20.05 5.41 30.17
CA PHE A 35 -18.89 4.65 29.73
C PHE A 35 -18.82 3.26 30.37
N THR A 36 -19.19 3.15 31.65
CA THR A 36 -19.30 1.85 32.34
C THR A 36 -20.47 1.04 31.80
N TYR A 37 -21.63 1.65 31.55
CA TYR A 37 -22.76 0.97 30.92
C TYR A 37 -22.41 0.42 29.53
N LEU A 38 -21.77 1.22 28.68
CA LEU A 38 -21.28 0.78 27.37
C LEU A 38 -20.25 -0.35 27.51
N SER A 39 -19.29 -0.23 28.43
CA SER A 39 -18.30 -1.28 28.65
C SER A 39 -18.93 -2.58 29.12
N LEU A 40 -19.91 -2.54 30.03
CA LEU A 40 -20.65 -3.73 30.48
C LEU A 40 -21.50 -4.34 29.37
N LYS A 41 -22.12 -3.51 28.52
CA LYS A 41 -22.94 -3.96 27.38
C LYS A 41 -22.09 -4.60 26.27
N TYR A 42 -20.84 -4.18 26.10
CA TYR A 42 -19.91 -4.74 25.12
C TYR A 42 -18.96 -5.80 25.69
N SER A 43 -18.90 -5.98 27.02
CA SER A 43 -18.10 -7.04 27.68
C SER A 43 -18.91 -8.30 27.98
N THR A 44 -20.21 -8.33 27.69
CA THR A 44 -21.00 -9.56 27.73
C THR A 44 -20.86 -10.28 26.38
N PRO A 45 -20.28 -11.49 26.33
CA PRO A 45 -20.31 -12.28 25.11
C PRO A 45 -21.76 -12.60 24.79
N SER A 46 -22.22 -12.24 23.59
CA SER A 46 -23.47 -12.76 23.06
C SER A 46 -23.36 -14.28 23.04
N SER A 47 -24.13 -14.95 23.90
CA SER A 47 -24.41 -16.39 23.83
C SER A 47 -25.37 -16.66 22.66
N GLN A 48 -24.99 -16.23 21.46
CA GLN A 48 -25.51 -16.79 20.23
C GLN A 48 -24.42 -17.69 19.69
N GLY A 49 -24.57 -19.00 19.94
CA GLY A 49 -23.81 -20.00 19.20
C GLY A 49 -24.00 -19.77 17.70
N PRO A 50 -23.05 -20.20 16.86
CA PRO A 50 -23.18 -20.00 15.43
C PRO A 50 -24.47 -20.68 14.97
N GLU A 51 -25.44 -19.90 14.49
CA GLU A 51 -26.45 -20.43 13.59
C GLU A 51 -25.66 -21.05 12.44
N SER A 52 -25.74 -22.38 12.36
CA SER A 52 -25.24 -23.14 11.24
C SER A 52 -25.89 -22.58 9.98
N VAL A 53 -25.17 -21.73 9.25
CA VAL A 53 -25.44 -21.53 7.84
C VAL A 53 -25.23 -22.89 7.22
N ASN A 54 -26.34 -23.61 7.01
CA ASN A 54 -26.38 -24.79 6.17
C ASN A 54 -26.04 -24.34 4.76
N VAL A 55 -24.74 -24.19 4.48
CA VAL A 55 -24.24 -24.30 3.12
C VAL A 55 -24.59 -25.72 2.73
N LYS A 56 -25.66 -25.87 1.93
CA LYS A 56 -25.86 -27.09 1.16
C LYS A 56 -24.59 -27.24 0.32
N VAL A 57 -23.66 -28.04 0.83
CA VAL A 57 -22.67 -28.72 0.01
C VAL A 57 -23.52 -29.50 -0.99
N VAL A 58 -23.65 -28.92 -2.18
CA VAL A 58 -24.08 -29.70 -3.33
C VAL A 58 -23.00 -30.75 -3.46
N ASP A 59 -23.38 -31.98 -3.11
CA ASP A 59 -22.65 -33.19 -3.43
C ASP A 59 -22.52 -33.23 -4.95
N ALA A 60 -21.47 -32.56 -5.44
CA ALA A 60 -21.02 -32.70 -6.81
C ALA A 60 -20.41 -34.10 -6.86
N GLY A 61 -21.22 -35.02 -7.35
CA GLY A 61 -20.88 -36.41 -7.49
C GLY A 61 -19.50 -36.60 -8.09
N LYS A 62 -18.82 -37.61 -7.56
CA LYS A 62 -17.69 -38.31 -8.15
C LYS A 62 -17.69 -38.19 -9.68
N ASN A 63 -16.65 -37.54 -10.19
CA ASN A 63 -15.91 -37.85 -11.43
C ASN A 63 -15.42 -36.55 -12.06
N GLU A 64 -14.40 -35.94 -11.48
CA GLU A 64 -13.43 -35.17 -12.26
C GLU A 64 -12.05 -35.52 -11.71
N GLU A 65 -11.18 -35.92 -12.63
CA GLU A 65 -9.85 -36.47 -12.40
C GLU A 65 -9.05 -35.61 -11.41
N GLU A 66 -8.51 -36.26 -10.38
CA GLU A 66 -7.48 -35.69 -9.52
C GLU A 66 -6.27 -35.36 -10.41
N ASP A 67 -6.23 -34.12 -10.91
CA ASP A 67 -4.97 -33.46 -11.21
C ASP A 67 -4.27 -33.24 -9.87
N ASP A 68 -3.63 -34.31 -9.38
CA ASP A 68 -2.61 -34.32 -8.32
C ASP A 68 -1.36 -33.59 -8.84
N GLY A 69 -1.57 -32.33 -9.23
CA GLY A 69 -0.55 -31.36 -9.53
C GLY A 69 0.00 -30.82 -8.21
N GLY A 70 0.69 -31.68 -7.46
CA GLY A 70 1.72 -31.33 -6.50
C GLY A 70 1.31 -30.44 -5.33
N ASP A 71 1.48 -31.00 -4.13
CA ASP A 71 1.50 -30.40 -2.80
C ASP A 71 2.51 -29.23 -2.60
N GLU A 72 2.88 -28.48 -3.64
CA GLU A 72 3.91 -27.43 -3.60
C GLU A 72 3.47 -26.14 -2.90
N PHE A 73 2.18 -25.97 -2.61
CA PHE A 73 1.64 -24.75 -2.01
C PHE A 73 0.81 -24.98 -0.73
N GLY A 74 0.80 -26.21 -0.21
CA GLY A 74 0.04 -26.60 0.98
C GLY A 74 0.29 -25.70 2.19
N ASP A 75 1.54 -25.29 2.39
CA ASP A 75 1.98 -24.53 3.57
C ASP A 75 1.81 -23.00 3.45
N VAL A 76 1.64 -22.47 2.23
CA VAL A 76 1.56 -21.02 2.00
C VAL A 76 0.14 -20.50 2.22
N TYR A 77 -0.86 -21.29 1.86
CA TYR A 77 -2.27 -20.89 1.92
C TYR A 77 -3.02 -21.75 2.93
N HIS A 78 -3.85 -21.14 3.78
CA HIS A 78 -4.74 -21.88 4.68
C HIS A 78 -5.62 -22.93 3.95
N SER A 79 -5.97 -22.67 2.70
CA SER A 79 -6.58 -23.66 1.80
C SER A 79 -6.22 -23.33 0.34
N PRO A 80 -5.26 -24.06 -0.26
CA PRO A 80 -4.85 -23.84 -1.65
C PRO A 80 -6.01 -23.98 -2.64
N ARG A 81 -6.89 -24.98 -2.42
CA ARG A 81 -8.09 -25.20 -3.25
C ARG A 81 -9.03 -24.01 -3.21
N VAL A 82 -9.36 -23.50 -2.02
CA VAL A 82 -10.26 -22.35 -1.86
C VAL A 82 -9.64 -21.10 -2.49
N PHE A 83 -8.34 -20.87 -2.29
CA PHE A 83 -7.63 -19.77 -2.94
C PHE A 83 -7.73 -19.86 -4.47
N LYS A 84 -7.45 -21.02 -5.06
CA LYS A 84 -7.51 -21.23 -6.53
C LYS A 84 -8.90 -20.93 -7.08
N LEU A 85 -9.96 -21.39 -6.41
CA LEU A 85 -11.35 -21.15 -6.81
C LEU A 85 -11.72 -19.66 -6.72
N ASN A 86 -11.43 -19.02 -5.58
CA ASN A 86 -11.73 -17.61 -5.34
C ASN A 86 -10.94 -16.70 -6.28
N PHE A 87 -9.67 -17.02 -6.55
CA PHE A 87 -8.84 -16.27 -7.47
C PHE A 87 -9.39 -16.36 -8.90
N ALA A 88 -9.76 -17.56 -9.36
CA ALA A 88 -10.38 -17.74 -10.68
C ALA A 88 -11.72 -17.00 -10.81
N GLU A 89 -12.51 -16.90 -9.74
CA GLU A 89 -13.74 -16.11 -9.72
C GLU A 89 -13.45 -14.60 -9.77
N MET A 90 -12.51 -14.12 -8.95
CA MET A 90 -12.04 -12.73 -8.97
C MET A 90 -11.55 -12.37 -10.37
N GLU A 91 -10.77 -13.22 -11.02
CA GLU A 91 -10.23 -12.98 -12.35
C GLU A 91 -11.31 -12.75 -13.44
N LYS A 92 -12.52 -13.30 -13.23
CA LYS A 92 -13.67 -13.17 -14.13
C LYS A 92 -14.55 -11.96 -13.79
N LYS A 93 -14.80 -11.73 -12.50
CA LYS A 93 -15.79 -10.75 -12.03
C LYS A 93 -15.21 -9.38 -11.69
N PHE A 94 -13.95 -9.32 -11.27
CA PHE A 94 -13.34 -8.09 -10.79
C PHE A 94 -13.27 -7.03 -11.88
N LYS A 95 -13.74 -5.82 -11.56
CA LYS A 95 -13.80 -4.68 -12.48
C LYS A 95 -13.22 -3.41 -11.87
N VAL A 96 -12.49 -2.68 -12.68
CA VAL A 96 -11.88 -1.40 -12.35
C VAL A 96 -12.38 -0.36 -13.34
N TYR A 97 -13.01 0.69 -12.81
CA TYR A 97 -13.31 1.89 -13.59
C TYR A 97 -12.13 2.83 -13.53
N ILE A 98 -11.67 3.32 -14.68
CA ILE A 98 -10.58 4.29 -14.76
C ILE A 98 -11.20 5.65 -15.02
N TYR A 99 -10.92 6.64 -14.18
CA TYR A 99 -11.42 7.99 -14.41
C TYR A 99 -10.98 8.50 -15.79
N PRO A 100 -11.93 8.93 -16.64
CA PRO A 100 -11.63 9.35 -18.00
C PRO A 100 -10.98 10.74 -18.02
N ASP A 101 -11.11 11.49 -16.92
CA ASP A 101 -10.44 12.75 -16.70
C ASP A 101 -8.96 12.48 -16.48
N GLY A 102 -8.25 12.55 -17.59
CA GLY A 102 -6.82 12.55 -17.66
C GLY A 102 -6.51 13.12 -19.02
N ASP A 103 -6.56 14.44 -19.14
CA ASP A 103 -6.58 15.10 -20.44
C ASP A 103 -5.47 14.56 -21.38
N SER A 104 -5.87 14.33 -22.63
CA SER A 104 -5.01 13.87 -23.73
C SER A 104 -3.73 14.70 -23.94
N LYS A 105 -3.67 15.92 -23.37
CA LYS A 105 -2.52 16.83 -23.39
C LYS A 105 -1.76 16.92 -22.04
N THR A 106 -2.23 16.29 -20.97
CA THR A 106 -1.67 16.38 -19.61
C THR A 106 -1.33 15.01 -19.00
N PHE A 107 -0.96 15.00 -17.72
CA PHE A 107 0.00 14.09 -17.09
C PHE A 107 -0.40 12.61 -16.98
N TYR A 108 -1.45 12.18 -17.65
CA TYR A 108 -2.20 10.99 -17.27
C TYR A 108 -2.11 9.85 -18.29
N GLN A 109 -1.36 10.03 -19.38
CA GLN A 109 -1.03 8.98 -20.34
C GLN A 109 0.09 8.06 -19.83
N THR A 110 0.13 6.83 -20.34
CA THR A 110 1.27 5.92 -20.16
C THR A 110 2.58 6.68 -20.41
N PRO A 111 3.58 6.60 -19.51
CA PRO A 111 4.85 7.28 -19.69
C PRO A 111 5.45 7.02 -21.09
N ARG A 112 5.94 8.06 -21.77
CA ARG A 112 6.49 7.96 -23.14
C ARG A 112 7.63 6.95 -23.28
N LYS A 113 8.34 6.65 -22.19
CA LYS A 113 9.38 5.64 -22.12
C LYS A 113 9.23 4.86 -20.82
N LEU A 114 8.95 3.56 -20.93
CA LEU A 114 8.85 2.62 -19.81
C LEU A 114 10.24 2.15 -19.36
N THR A 115 11.13 3.09 -19.08
CA THR A 115 12.55 2.78 -18.85
C THR A 115 13.05 3.26 -17.51
N GLY A 116 14.02 2.54 -16.98
CA GLY A 116 14.74 2.91 -15.78
C GLY A 116 13.83 2.92 -14.57
N LYS A 117 14.06 3.91 -13.70
CA LYS A 117 13.49 3.92 -12.37
C LYS A 117 11.94 3.98 -12.39
N TYR A 118 11.34 4.62 -13.41
CA TYR A 118 9.89 4.83 -13.56
C TYR A 118 9.13 3.72 -14.31
N ALA A 119 9.81 2.63 -14.70
CA ALA A 119 9.22 1.62 -15.58
C ALA A 119 7.96 0.99 -14.99
N SER A 120 7.97 0.58 -13.71
CA SER A 120 6.88 -0.18 -13.09
C SER A 120 5.58 0.63 -12.97
N GLU A 121 5.67 1.93 -12.65
CA GLU A 121 4.51 2.84 -12.69
C GLU A 121 3.91 2.87 -14.09
N GLY A 122 4.74 2.99 -15.12
CA GLY A 122 4.26 3.03 -16.49
C GLY A 122 3.66 1.72 -16.99
N TYR A 123 4.27 0.58 -16.64
CA TYR A 123 3.71 -0.74 -16.94
C TYR A 123 2.37 -0.95 -16.23
N PHE A 124 2.22 -0.48 -15.00
CA PHE A 124 0.93 -0.53 -14.32
C PHE A 124 -0.15 0.22 -15.12
N PHE A 125 0.14 1.46 -15.54
CA PHE A 125 -0.78 2.28 -16.32
C PHE A 125 -1.16 1.65 -17.66
N GLN A 126 -0.21 0.98 -18.33
CA GLN A 126 -0.48 0.25 -19.56
C GLN A 126 -1.36 -0.98 -19.28
N ASN A 127 -0.90 -1.85 -18.38
CA ASN A 127 -1.54 -3.13 -18.10
C ASN A 127 -2.97 -2.94 -17.59
N ILE A 128 -3.24 -1.99 -16.69
CA ILE A 128 -4.60 -1.79 -16.18
C ILE A 128 -5.58 -1.34 -17.29
N ARG A 129 -5.11 -0.55 -18.27
CA ARG A 129 -5.92 -0.06 -19.38
C ARG A 129 -6.24 -1.11 -20.43
N GLU A 130 -5.30 -2.01 -20.66
CA GLU A 130 -5.38 -3.11 -21.62
C GLU A 130 -5.93 -4.40 -21.00
N SER A 131 -6.05 -4.46 -19.67
CA SER A 131 -6.55 -5.63 -18.95
C SER A 131 -8.04 -5.87 -19.14
N ARG A 132 -8.44 -7.15 -19.00
CA ARG A 132 -9.85 -7.58 -18.87
C ARG A 132 -10.58 -7.06 -17.63
N PHE A 133 -9.84 -6.50 -16.67
CA PHE A 133 -10.39 -5.91 -15.45
C PHE A 133 -11.00 -4.53 -15.73
N ARG A 134 -10.60 -3.84 -16.80
CA ARG A 134 -11.17 -2.53 -17.11
C ARG A 134 -12.65 -2.65 -17.45
N THR A 135 -13.47 -1.78 -16.86
CA THR A 135 -14.84 -1.50 -17.31
C THR A 135 -15.00 -0.04 -17.71
N LEU A 136 -15.95 0.23 -18.60
CA LEU A 136 -16.43 1.59 -18.91
C LEU A 136 -17.71 1.92 -18.14
N ASP A 137 -18.32 0.93 -17.50
CA ASP A 137 -19.50 1.09 -16.65
C ASP A 137 -19.06 1.25 -15.18
N PRO A 138 -19.25 2.43 -14.58
CA PRO A 138 -18.91 2.66 -13.18
C PRO A 138 -19.78 1.85 -12.20
N ASP A 139 -20.97 1.40 -12.60
CA ASP A 139 -21.87 0.62 -11.73
C ASP A 139 -21.41 -0.83 -11.59
N GLU A 140 -20.65 -1.35 -12.56
CA GLU A 140 -19.99 -2.66 -12.47
C GLU A 140 -18.66 -2.62 -11.68
N ALA A 141 -18.16 -1.43 -11.36
CA ALA A 141 -16.82 -1.25 -10.84
C ALA A 141 -16.69 -1.60 -9.35
N HIS A 142 -15.70 -2.46 -9.06
CA HIS A 142 -15.31 -2.82 -7.70
C HIS A 142 -14.31 -1.82 -7.13
N LEU A 143 -13.40 -1.29 -7.96
CA LEU A 143 -12.45 -0.25 -7.60
C LEU A 143 -12.40 0.86 -8.67
N PHE A 144 -11.99 2.05 -8.24
CA PHE A 144 -11.79 3.22 -9.09
C PHE A 144 -10.31 3.60 -9.16
N PHE A 145 -9.74 3.56 -10.36
CA PHE A 145 -8.37 4.00 -10.57
C PHE A 145 -8.30 5.51 -10.83
N ILE A 146 -7.51 6.21 -10.01
CA ILE A 146 -7.18 7.63 -10.17
C ILE A 146 -5.83 7.72 -10.92
N PRO A 147 -5.81 8.04 -12.22
CA PRO A 147 -4.61 7.94 -13.04
C PRO A 147 -3.59 9.07 -12.82
N ILE A 148 -3.04 9.27 -11.62
CA ILE A 148 -2.03 10.31 -11.31
C ILE A 148 -0.63 9.85 -11.78
N SER A 149 0.02 10.54 -12.73
CA SER A 149 1.46 10.31 -13.00
C SER A 149 2.33 11.50 -12.65
N CYS A 150 2.94 11.40 -11.47
CA CYS A 150 3.90 12.39 -10.96
C CYS A 150 5.22 12.36 -11.77
N HIS A 151 5.56 11.22 -12.40
CA HIS A 151 6.71 11.12 -13.30
C HIS A 151 6.63 12.13 -14.45
N LYS A 152 5.47 12.22 -15.10
CA LYS A 152 5.28 13.15 -16.22
C LYS A 152 5.36 14.60 -15.76
N MET A 153 4.91 14.92 -14.54
CA MET A 153 5.08 16.25 -13.91
C MET A 153 6.55 16.59 -13.73
N ARG A 154 7.34 15.64 -13.20
CA ARG A 154 8.78 15.82 -13.07
C ARG A 154 9.48 16.02 -14.42
N GLY A 155 9.08 15.28 -15.44
CA GLY A 155 9.62 15.41 -16.80
C GLY A 155 9.40 16.78 -17.44
N LYS A 156 8.39 17.54 -16.97
CA LYS A 156 8.14 18.93 -17.38
C LYS A 156 8.82 19.98 -16.49
N GLY A 157 9.61 19.57 -15.50
CA GLY A 157 10.30 20.50 -14.59
C GLY A 157 9.40 21.12 -13.51
N THR A 158 8.23 20.56 -13.24
CA THR A 158 7.34 21.02 -12.17
C THR A 158 7.99 20.88 -10.80
N SER A 159 7.91 21.91 -9.94
CA SER A 159 8.37 21.84 -8.54
C SER A 159 7.46 20.94 -7.71
N TYR A 160 7.93 20.46 -6.54
CA TYR A 160 7.11 19.56 -5.71
C TYR A 160 5.84 20.25 -5.20
N GLU A 161 5.94 21.52 -4.83
CA GLU A 161 4.81 22.34 -4.36
C GLU A 161 3.73 22.44 -5.44
N ASN A 162 4.16 22.70 -6.68
CA ASN A 162 3.26 22.75 -7.82
C ASN A 162 2.68 21.37 -8.18
N MET A 163 3.43 20.27 -7.99
CA MET A 163 2.88 18.92 -8.16
C MET A 163 1.73 18.67 -7.18
N THR A 164 1.91 19.02 -5.91
CA THR A 164 0.87 18.85 -4.89
C THR A 164 -0.39 19.64 -5.24
N ILE A 165 -0.25 20.89 -5.69
CA ILE A 165 -1.39 21.71 -6.15
C ILE A 165 -2.08 21.07 -7.37
N ILE A 166 -1.32 20.56 -8.35
CA ILE A 166 -1.89 19.91 -9.53
C ILE A 166 -2.68 18.66 -9.15
N VAL A 167 -2.14 17.82 -8.26
CA VAL A 167 -2.82 16.61 -7.79
C VAL A 167 -4.06 16.98 -6.99
N GLN A 168 -3.98 17.99 -6.11
CA GLN A 168 -5.12 18.49 -5.36
C GLN A 168 -6.27 18.91 -6.28
N ASN A 169 -6.00 19.81 -7.22
CA ASN A 169 -7.00 20.33 -8.16
C ASN A 169 -7.62 19.20 -8.99
N TYR A 170 -6.83 18.19 -9.36
CA TYR A 170 -7.31 17.05 -10.10
C TYR A 170 -8.28 16.19 -9.27
N VAL A 171 -7.91 15.87 -8.02
CA VAL A 171 -8.77 15.10 -7.12
C VAL A 171 -10.05 15.88 -6.79
N GLU A 172 -9.97 17.17 -6.48
CA GLU A 172 -11.14 18.02 -6.22
C GLU A 172 -12.08 18.11 -7.44
N SER A 173 -11.51 18.24 -8.65
CA SER A 173 -12.29 18.20 -9.90
C SER A 173 -12.99 16.86 -10.10
N LEU A 174 -12.33 15.74 -9.75
CA LEU A 174 -12.90 14.41 -9.86
C LEU A 174 -14.06 14.23 -8.86
N ILE A 175 -13.87 14.67 -7.61
CA ILE A 175 -14.88 14.60 -6.53
C ILE A 175 -16.13 15.42 -6.90
N SER A 176 -15.93 16.60 -7.48
CA SER A 176 -17.05 17.47 -7.87
C SER A 176 -17.80 16.98 -9.11
N LYS A 177 -17.10 16.35 -10.06
CA LYS A 177 -17.69 15.94 -11.34
C LYS A 177 -18.33 14.55 -11.31
N TYR A 178 -17.79 13.62 -10.54
CA TYR A 178 -18.27 12.24 -10.49
C TYR A 178 -18.82 11.89 -9.11
N PRO A 179 -19.99 11.23 -9.03
CA PRO A 179 -20.59 10.90 -7.73
C PRO A 179 -19.84 9.77 -6.98
N TYR A 180 -18.95 9.03 -7.66
CA TYR A 180 -18.40 7.77 -7.15
C TYR A 180 -17.49 7.94 -5.93
N TRP A 181 -16.78 9.06 -5.80
CA TRP A 181 -15.96 9.31 -4.62
C TRP A 181 -16.79 9.31 -3.33
N ASN A 182 -17.98 9.91 -3.37
CA ASN A 182 -18.83 10.06 -2.20
C ASN A 182 -19.47 8.74 -1.73
N ARG A 183 -19.41 7.67 -2.53
CA ARG A 183 -19.90 6.32 -2.17
C ARG A 183 -19.16 5.74 -0.97
N THR A 184 -17.86 5.97 -0.91
CA THR A 184 -16.95 5.37 0.09
C THR A 184 -16.00 6.40 0.71
N LEU A 185 -16.17 7.68 0.36
CA LEU A 185 -15.22 8.76 0.64
C LEU A 185 -13.80 8.46 0.12
N GLY A 186 -13.69 7.70 -0.97
CA GLY A 186 -12.42 7.38 -1.61
C GLY A 186 -11.79 6.05 -1.18
N ALA A 187 -12.47 5.22 -0.38
CA ALA A 187 -11.91 3.95 0.13
C ALA A 187 -11.81 2.83 -0.93
N ASP A 188 -12.65 2.88 -1.96
CA ASP A 188 -12.58 2.01 -3.15
C ASP A 188 -11.78 2.65 -4.30
N HIS A 189 -11.10 3.76 -4.03
CA HIS A 189 -10.23 4.43 -4.98
C HIS A 189 -8.78 4.04 -4.75
N PHE A 190 -8.01 3.97 -5.83
CA PHE A 190 -6.59 3.70 -5.72
C PHE A 190 -5.76 4.47 -6.74
N PHE A 191 -4.48 4.67 -6.39
CA PHE A 191 -3.49 5.33 -7.23
C PHE A 191 -2.10 4.74 -7.02
N VAL A 192 -1.18 4.98 -7.97
CA VAL A 192 0.18 4.44 -7.93
C VAL A 192 1.18 5.49 -7.50
N THR A 193 2.02 5.18 -6.53
CA THR A 193 3.15 6.01 -6.11
C THR A 193 4.41 5.16 -6.02
N CYS A 194 5.18 5.11 -7.10
CA CYS A 194 6.35 4.23 -7.14
C CYS A 194 7.65 4.84 -6.64
N HIS A 195 7.74 6.18 -6.61
CA HIS A 195 8.98 6.88 -6.28
C HIS A 195 8.74 8.07 -5.35
N ASP A 196 9.85 8.62 -4.85
CA ASP A 196 9.91 9.81 -4.01
C ASP A 196 9.07 10.97 -4.55
N VAL A 197 9.06 11.14 -5.87
CA VAL A 197 8.25 12.15 -6.55
C VAL A 197 6.74 11.97 -6.28
N GLY A 198 6.24 10.74 -6.36
CA GLY A 198 4.81 10.45 -6.12
C GLY A 198 4.42 10.61 -4.66
N VAL A 199 5.32 10.24 -3.74
CA VAL A 199 5.12 10.47 -2.30
C VAL A 199 5.03 11.97 -2.02
N ARG A 200 6.01 12.76 -2.46
CA ARG A 200 6.01 14.22 -2.23
C ARG A 200 4.84 14.96 -2.87
N ALA A 201 4.41 14.53 -4.04
CA ALA A 201 3.26 15.13 -4.72
C ALA A 201 1.92 14.85 -4.03
N THR A 202 1.87 13.88 -3.10
CA THR A 202 0.60 13.45 -2.47
C THR A 202 0.61 13.57 -0.94
N GLU A 203 1.77 13.69 -0.29
CA GLU A 203 1.89 13.73 1.18
C GLU A 203 1.09 14.86 1.85
N GLY A 204 0.89 15.98 1.14
CA GLY A 204 0.07 17.10 1.59
C GLY A 204 -1.45 16.92 1.42
N LEU A 205 -1.92 15.79 0.89
CA LEU A 205 -3.32 15.56 0.52
C LEU A 205 -3.95 14.46 1.40
N PRO A 206 -4.39 14.78 2.63
CA PRO A 206 -4.82 13.78 3.60
C PRO A 206 -6.04 12.99 3.14
N LEU A 207 -7.00 13.62 2.45
CA LEU A 207 -8.18 12.94 1.93
C LEU A 207 -7.81 11.84 0.92
N LEU A 208 -6.84 12.12 0.05
CA LEU A 208 -6.33 11.13 -0.91
C LEU A 208 -5.50 10.05 -0.21
N VAL A 209 -4.53 10.44 0.62
CA VAL A 209 -3.55 9.51 1.21
C VAL A 209 -4.18 8.59 2.27
N LYS A 210 -5.11 9.09 3.08
CA LYS A 210 -5.71 8.32 4.18
C LYS A 210 -6.89 7.46 3.74
N ASN A 211 -7.67 7.91 2.77
CA ASN A 211 -8.88 7.18 2.37
C ASN A 211 -8.58 6.20 1.24
N SER A 212 -7.83 6.61 0.22
CA SER A 212 -7.57 5.78 -0.96
C SER A 212 -6.41 4.80 -0.79
N ILE A 213 -6.48 3.68 -1.50
CA ILE A 213 -5.45 2.64 -1.55
C ILE A 213 -4.26 3.15 -2.37
N ARG A 214 -3.04 3.07 -1.81
CA ARG A 214 -1.82 3.33 -2.59
C ARG A 214 -1.17 2.05 -3.03
N ALA A 215 -0.88 1.95 -4.32
CA ALA A 215 0.05 0.96 -4.84
C ALA A 215 1.47 1.54 -4.81
N VAL A 216 2.32 1.00 -3.93
CA VAL A 216 3.65 1.56 -3.61
C VAL A 216 4.76 0.61 -4.03
N CYS A 217 5.75 1.12 -4.75
CA CYS A 217 6.78 0.28 -5.35
C CYS A 217 7.91 -0.22 -4.40
N SER A 218 8.17 0.51 -3.32
CA SER A 218 9.04 0.09 -2.22
C SER A 218 8.38 0.52 -0.93
N PRO A 219 7.38 -0.25 -0.45
CA PRO A 219 6.69 0.09 0.78
C PRO A 219 7.68 0.05 1.94
N SER A 220 7.65 1.09 2.78
CA SER A 220 8.32 1.11 4.08
C SER A 220 7.46 1.88 5.06
N TYR A 221 7.41 1.40 6.30
CA TYR A 221 6.73 2.05 7.41
C TYR A 221 7.25 3.49 7.62
N ASP A 222 8.53 3.74 7.35
CA ASP A 222 9.18 5.04 7.54
C ASP A 222 8.75 6.10 6.51
N VAL A 223 8.19 5.68 5.38
CA VAL A 223 7.72 6.59 4.29
C VAL A 223 6.21 6.62 4.20
N GLY A 224 5.55 6.34 5.33
CA GLY A 224 4.12 6.49 5.50
C GLY A 224 3.28 5.42 4.81
N PHE A 225 3.84 4.26 4.43
CA PHE A 225 3.04 3.11 3.96
C PHE A 225 2.04 2.68 5.04
N ILE A 226 0.78 2.44 4.66
CA ILE A 226 -0.30 2.07 5.58
C ILE A 226 -0.70 0.61 5.34
N PRO A 227 -0.18 -0.36 6.11
CA PRO A 227 -0.29 -1.80 5.78
C PRO A 227 -1.72 -2.34 5.71
N HIS A 228 -2.66 -1.72 6.43
CA HIS A 228 -4.05 -2.21 6.44
C HIS A 228 -4.83 -1.83 5.18
N LYS A 229 -4.28 -1.01 4.28
CA LYS A 229 -4.96 -0.58 3.04
C LYS A 229 -4.06 -0.48 1.81
N ASP A 230 -2.80 -0.08 1.99
CA ASP A 230 -1.87 0.11 0.88
C ASP A 230 -1.30 -1.23 0.42
N VAL A 231 -0.96 -1.32 -0.87
CA VAL A 231 -0.47 -2.55 -1.50
C VAL A 231 0.94 -2.34 -2.07
N ALA A 232 1.75 -3.39 -2.00
CA ALA A 232 3.08 -3.39 -2.61
C ALA A 232 2.96 -3.65 -4.12
N LEU A 233 3.67 -2.86 -4.93
CA LEU A 233 3.81 -3.07 -6.36
C LEU A 233 5.27 -3.41 -6.66
N PRO A 234 5.64 -4.66 -6.98
CA PRO A 234 7.03 -5.01 -7.23
C PRO A 234 7.67 -4.12 -8.31
N GLN A 235 8.86 -3.61 -8.02
CA GLN A 235 9.63 -2.87 -9.03
C GLN A 235 10.30 -3.82 -9.99
N VAL A 236 9.95 -3.68 -11.26
CA VAL A 236 10.49 -4.45 -12.37
C VAL A 236 11.03 -3.52 -13.44
N LEU A 237 12.19 -3.86 -13.98
CA LEU A 237 12.82 -3.18 -15.10
C LEU A 237 12.79 -4.09 -16.33
N GLN A 238 11.72 -3.98 -17.14
CA GLN A 238 11.59 -4.68 -18.41
C GLN A 238 12.06 -3.83 -19.60
N PRO A 239 12.43 -4.46 -20.73
CA PRO A 239 12.62 -5.91 -20.90
C PRO A 239 13.82 -6.43 -20.10
N PHE A 240 13.75 -7.68 -19.65
CA PHE A 240 14.90 -8.32 -19.00
C PHE A 240 16.02 -8.53 -20.02
N ALA A 241 17.26 -8.24 -19.62
CA ALA A 241 18.41 -8.26 -20.53
C ALA A 241 18.90 -9.68 -20.85
N LEU A 242 18.51 -10.64 -20.02
CA LEU A 242 18.79 -12.06 -20.16
C LEU A 242 17.46 -12.83 -19.93
N PRO A 243 17.37 -14.11 -20.34
CA PRO A 243 16.21 -14.97 -20.04
C PRO A 243 15.88 -15.07 -18.54
N ALA A 244 14.86 -15.84 -18.19
CA ALA A 244 14.70 -16.24 -16.79
C ALA A 244 15.80 -17.23 -16.40
N GLY A 245 16.25 -17.19 -15.15
CA GLY A 245 17.10 -18.23 -14.56
C GLY A 245 16.28 -19.36 -13.96
N GLY A 246 16.92 -20.48 -13.61
CA GLY A 246 16.26 -21.64 -13.01
C GLY A 246 16.91 -22.95 -13.44
N ASN A 247 16.64 -24.02 -12.68
CA ASN A 247 17.19 -25.38 -12.86
C ASN A 247 18.73 -25.45 -13.05
N ASP A 248 19.43 -24.37 -12.70
CA ASP A 248 20.86 -24.16 -12.91
C ASP A 248 21.61 -23.97 -11.58
N VAL A 249 21.01 -24.43 -10.47
CA VAL A 249 21.55 -24.27 -9.10
C VAL A 249 22.99 -24.79 -9.00
N GLU A 250 23.28 -25.91 -9.66
CA GLU A 250 24.63 -26.52 -9.70
C GLU A 250 25.67 -25.66 -10.43
N ASN A 251 25.23 -24.79 -11.35
CA ASN A 251 26.11 -23.92 -12.12
C ASN A 251 26.40 -22.58 -11.41
N ARG A 252 25.80 -22.34 -10.24
CA ARG A 252 25.95 -21.09 -9.47
C ARG A 252 27.18 -21.17 -8.56
N THR A 253 28.24 -20.46 -8.94
CA THR A 253 29.55 -20.51 -8.27
C THR A 253 29.69 -19.56 -7.09
N SER A 254 28.93 -18.45 -7.06
CA SER A 254 29.01 -17.46 -5.97
C SER A 254 27.93 -17.69 -4.93
N LEU A 255 28.28 -17.62 -3.64
CA LEU A 255 27.32 -17.81 -2.56
C LEU A 255 26.36 -16.61 -2.49
N GLY A 256 26.92 -15.40 -2.41
CA GLY A 256 26.15 -14.16 -2.26
C GLY A 256 26.57 -13.09 -3.24
N PHE A 257 25.64 -12.16 -3.57
CA PHE A 257 25.94 -11.02 -4.42
C PHE A 257 25.25 -9.75 -3.92
N TRP A 258 26.01 -8.66 -3.90
CA TRP A 258 25.47 -7.31 -3.81
C TRP A 258 26.35 -6.32 -4.56
N ALA A 259 25.72 -5.47 -5.37
CA ALA A 259 26.37 -4.27 -5.89
C ALA A 259 25.48 -3.03 -5.71
N GLY A 260 26.06 -1.94 -5.24
CA GLY A 260 25.32 -0.68 -5.07
C GLY A 260 26.05 0.41 -4.30
N HIS A 261 25.39 1.56 -4.16
CA HIS A 261 25.91 2.68 -3.36
C HIS A 261 25.67 2.48 -1.85
N ARG A 262 26.61 2.94 -1.03
CA ARG A 262 26.53 3.05 0.44
C ARG A 262 25.62 4.21 0.90
N ASN A 263 24.37 4.22 0.43
CA ASN A 263 23.41 5.31 0.72
C ASN A 263 22.46 5.01 1.90
N SER A 264 22.79 4.04 2.75
CA SER A 264 22.07 3.76 3.99
C SER A 264 23.02 3.15 5.01
N LYS A 265 22.68 3.23 6.29
CA LYS A 265 23.47 2.63 7.39
C LYS A 265 23.75 1.14 7.13
N ILE A 266 22.72 0.39 6.73
CA ILE A 266 22.86 -1.05 6.46
C ILE A 266 23.79 -1.34 5.27
N ARG A 267 23.74 -0.54 4.20
CA ARG A 267 24.62 -0.71 3.03
C ARG A 267 26.07 -0.36 3.33
N VAL A 268 26.31 0.63 4.20
CA VAL A 268 27.66 0.97 4.69
C VAL A 268 28.24 -0.21 5.48
N ILE A 269 27.45 -0.78 6.41
CA ILE A 269 27.88 -1.92 7.22
C ILE A 269 28.13 -3.14 6.34
N LEU A 270 27.17 -3.51 5.49
CA LEU A 270 27.28 -4.63 4.56
C LEU A 270 28.55 -4.56 3.72
N ALA A 271 28.81 -3.41 3.09
CA ALA A 271 30.00 -3.25 2.27
C ALA A 271 31.27 -3.34 3.12
N ARG A 272 31.32 -2.70 4.29
CA ARG A 272 32.50 -2.75 5.17
C ARG A 272 32.82 -4.14 5.70
N VAL A 273 31.79 -4.93 6.03
CA VAL A 273 31.97 -6.25 6.65
C VAL A 273 32.32 -7.31 5.60
N TRP A 274 31.73 -7.23 4.40
CA TRP A 274 31.82 -8.30 3.40
C TRP A 274 32.57 -7.92 2.09
N GLU A 275 33.14 -6.72 1.95
CA GLU A 275 33.86 -6.34 0.70
C GLU A 275 35.07 -7.22 0.34
N ASN A 276 35.67 -7.91 1.33
CA ASN A 276 36.83 -8.78 1.14
C ASN A 276 36.50 -10.26 1.36
N ASP A 277 35.21 -10.61 1.38
CA ASP A 277 34.76 -11.99 1.53
C ASP A 277 35.03 -12.80 0.25
N THR A 278 35.45 -14.06 0.40
CA THR A 278 35.81 -14.92 -0.74
C THR A 278 34.62 -15.63 -1.38
N GLU A 279 33.51 -15.76 -0.66
CA GLU A 279 32.29 -16.42 -1.13
C GLU A 279 31.22 -15.42 -1.58
N LEU A 280 31.28 -14.17 -1.08
CA LEU A 280 30.35 -13.09 -1.41
C LEU A 280 30.94 -12.11 -2.43
N ASP A 281 30.28 -11.93 -3.56
CA ASP A 281 30.61 -10.92 -4.56
C ASP A 281 30.00 -9.56 -4.17
N ILE A 282 30.78 -8.76 -3.44
CA ILE A 282 30.36 -7.47 -2.90
C ILE A 282 31.05 -6.33 -3.64
N SER A 283 30.28 -5.55 -4.41
CA SER A 283 30.77 -4.37 -5.13
C SER A 283 30.20 -3.07 -4.57
N ASN A 284 31.10 -2.23 -4.07
CA ASN A 284 30.78 -0.89 -3.55
C ASN A 284 30.46 0.17 -4.63
N ASN A 285 30.59 -0.18 -5.91
CA ASN A 285 30.25 0.72 -7.00
C ASN A 285 29.07 0.18 -7.80
N ARG A 286 28.30 1.10 -8.41
CA ARG A 286 27.37 0.71 -9.46
C ARG A 286 28.17 0.11 -10.60
N ILE A 287 27.87 -1.14 -10.93
CA ILE A 287 28.31 -1.71 -12.20
C ILE A 287 27.66 -0.86 -13.31
N SER A 288 28.49 -0.20 -14.11
CA SER A 288 28.04 0.71 -15.17
C SER A 288 27.10 -0.03 -16.11
N ARG A 289 25.86 0.45 -16.21
CA ARG A 289 24.88 -0.11 -17.14
C ARG A 289 25.21 0.21 -18.59
N ALA A 290 25.97 1.29 -18.85
CA ALA A 290 26.39 1.70 -20.20
C ALA A 290 27.38 0.72 -20.87
N THR A 291 28.13 -0.03 -20.06
CA THR A 291 29.06 -1.09 -20.50
C THR A 291 28.59 -2.49 -20.10
N GLY A 292 27.49 -2.59 -19.33
CA GLY A 292 27.29 -3.70 -18.38
C GLY A 292 25.86 -3.95 -17.88
N HIS A 293 24.81 -3.64 -18.66
CA HIS A 293 23.71 -4.64 -18.75
C HIS A 293 24.35 -5.98 -19.16
N LEU A 294 23.79 -7.17 -19.06
CA LEU A 294 24.59 -8.42 -19.14
C LEU A 294 25.59 -8.56 -17.98
N VAL A 295 26.58 -7.70 -17.76
CA VAL A 295 27.58 -7.90 -16.67
C VAL A 295 26.90 -7.88 -15.30
N TYR A 296 26.06 -6.89 -15.01
CA TYR A 296 25.31 -6.85 -13.75
C TYR A 296 24.31 -8.01 -13.65
N GLN A 297 23.55 -8.29 -14.72
CA GLN A 297 22.56 -9.37 -14.74
C GLN A 297 23.18 -10.77 -14.63
N LYS A 298 24.37 -10.98 -15.22
CA LYS A 298 25.14 -12.24 -15.14
C LYS A 298 25.54 -12.56 -13.71
N ARG A 299 25.78 -11.55 -12.86
CA ARG A 299 26.05 -11.78 -11.43
C ARG A 299 24.87 -12.43 -10.73
N PHE A 300 23.63 -12.01 -10.99
CA PHE A 300 22.45 -12.70 -10.45
C PHE A 300 22.37 -14.15 -10.94
N TYR A 301 22.67 -14.39 -12.21
CA TYR A 301 22.66 -15.73 -12.80
C TYR A 301 23.67 -16.68 -12.16
N SER A 302 24.87 -16.20 -11.84
CA SER A 302 25.94 -17.04 -11.27
C SER A 302 25.87 -17.17 -9.74
N THR A 303 24.91 -16.53 -9.08
CA THR A 303 24.85 -16.42 -7.62
C THR A 303 23.66 -17.15 -7.03
N LYS A 304 23.85 -17.80 -5.88
CA LYS A 304 22.80 -18.50 -5.13
C LYS A 304 21.87 -17.53 -4.39
N PHE A 305 22.43 -16.60 -3.61
CA PHE A 305 21.69 -15.63 -2.78
C PHE A 305 21.98 -14.17 -3.17
N CYS A 306 20.94 -13.37 -3.38
CA CYS A 306 21.07 -11.98 -3.79
C CYS A 306 20.61 -11.04 -2.67
N ILE A 307 21.58 -10.34 -2.08
CA ILE A 307 21.35 -9.54 -0.89
C ILE A 307 20.62 -8.25 -1.29
N CYS A 308 19.49 -7.97 -0.65
CA CYS A 308 18.57 -6.88 -0.99
C CYS A 308 18.48 -5.81 0.11
N PRO A 309 19.60 -5.17 0.53
CA PRO A 309 19.57 -4.24 1.65
C PRO A 309 18.81 -2.96 1.28
N GLY A 310 17.98 -2.51 2.22
CA GLY A 310 17.27 -1.23 2.14
C GLY A 310 18.22 -0.06 1.88
N GLY A 311 17.80 0.89 1.04
CA GLY A 311 18.55 2.11 0.72
C GLY A 311 17.75 3.37 1.03
N SER A 312 18.38 4.54 0.96
CA SER A 312 17.66 5.82 1.07
C SER A 312 16.74 6.14 -0.10
N GLN A 313 16.86 5.40 -1.21
CA GLN A 313 15.99 5.55 -2.37
C GLN A 313 14.95 4.43 -2.35
N VAL A 314 13.69 4.81 -2.51
CA VAL A 314 12.53 3.91 -2.67
C VAL A 314 12.50 3.18 -4.03
N ASN A 315 13.64 3.10 -4.72
CA ASN A 315 13.73 2.50 -6.04
C ASN A 315 14.82 1.44 -6.13
N SER A 316 14.41 0.18 -6.14
CA SER A 316 15.28 -0.93 -6.48
C SER A 316 14.47 -2.08 -7.08
N ALA A 317 14.80 -2.46 -8.32
CA ALA A 317 14.26 -3.66 -8.94
C ALA A 317 14.97 -4.95 -8.47
N ARG A 318 15.86 -4.88 -7.45
CA ARG A 318 16.75 -5.99 -7.10
C ARG A 318 16.00 -7.26 -6.71
N ILE A 319 14.90 -7.13 -5.96
CA ILE A 319 14.09 -8.30 -5.58
C ILE A 319 13.54 -8.98 -6.83
N ALA A 320 12.93 -8.22 -7.75
CA ALA A 320 12.40 -8.77 -9.00
C ALA A 320 13.50 -9.31 -9.93
N ASP A 321 14.63 -8.60 -10.06
CA ASP A 321 15.80 -9.07 -10.83
C ASP A 321 16.33 -10.40 -10.26
N SER A 322 16.41 -10.52 -8.92
CA SER A 322 16.89 -11.73 -8.26
C SER A 322 15.99 -12.91 -8.58
N ILE A 323 14.67 -12.75 -8.36
CA ILE A 323 13.67 -13.77 -8.65
C ILE A 323 13.71 -14.17 -10.13
N HIS A 324 13.70 -13.19 -11.04
CA HIS A 324 13.70 -13.43 -12.48
C HIS A 324 14.95 -14.20 -12.94
N TYR A 325 16.13 -13.88 -12.42
CA TYR A 325 17.38 -14.58 -12.76
C TYR A 325 17.68 -15.81 -11.88
N GLY A 326 16.71 -16.29 -11.09
CA GLY A 326 16.81 -17.50 -10.26
C GLY A 326 17.72 -17.38 -9.03
N CYS A 327 18.08 -16.16 -8.64
CA CYS A 327 18.84 -15.88 -7.42
C CYS A 327 17.88 -15.64 -6.25
N ILE A 328 18.08 -16.32 -5.12
CA ILE A 328 17.17 -16.21 -3.97
C ILE A 328 17.38 -14.83 -3.30
N PRO A 329 16.38 -13.93 -3.28
CA PRO A 329 16.52 -12.64 -2.61
C PRO A 329 16.61 -12.82 -1.09
N VAL A 330 17.58 -12.16 -0.44
CA VAL A 330 17.81 -12.18 1.02
C VAL A 330 17.80 -10.79 1.61
#